data_AF-W7Q6N4-F1
#
_entry.id   AF-W7Q6N4-F1
#
_cell.length_a   1.000
_cell.length_b   1.000
_cell.length_c   1.000
_cell.angle_alpha   90.00
_cell.angle_beta   90.00
_cell.angle_gamma   90.00
#
_symmetry.space_group_name_H-M   'P 1'
#
loop_
_entity.id
_entity.type
_entity.pdbx_description
1 polymer ?
#
loop_
_entity_poly.entity_id
_entity_poly.type
_entity_poly.pdbx_seq_one_letter_code
_entity_poly.pdbx_strand_id
1 'polypeptide(L)'
;MIGLLLTACSPAKGEPPAHYLELANAALIEARGDANQLKNVLTIYDEGLERHPNDTDLLNSRAQLNASLGHYDAAKADLDVLKEGELHKEGRLMRCMLQERLEGATAEAMACYAEVESDYASEIGDHPDANHVLAARLAESPEADPLLKEWQASDDPMKDPMVEEMLEMEREELIRMLLP
;
A
#
# COMPACT_ATOMS: atom_id res chain seq x y z
N MET A 1 -20.46 -21.80 45.58
CA MET A 1 -19.58 -22.44 44.57
C MET A 1 -18.87 -21.29 43.86
N ILE A 2 -17.63 -21.04 44.23
CA ILE A 2 -16.83 -19.90 43.76
C ILE A 2 -16.17 -20.34 42.44
N GLY A 3 -16.57 -19.74 41.33
CA GLY A 3 -15.91 -19.90 40.03
C GLY A 3 -14.95 -18.74 39.82
N LEU A 4 -13.66 -18.97 40.08
CA LEU A 4 -12.57 -18.05 39.78
C LEU A 4 -12.49 -17.83 38.26
N LEU A 5 -12.79 -16.63 37.78
CA LEU A 5 -12.37 -16.17 36.45
C LEU A 5 -10.92 -15.72 36.57
N LEU A 6 -10.00 -16.56 36.10
CA LEU A 6 -8.61 -16.18 35.90
C LEU A 6 -8.53 -15.24 34.69
N THR A 7 -8.58 -13.94 34.94
CA THR A 7 -8.11 -12.93 33.98
C THR A 7 -6.59 -13.03 33.91
N ALA A 8 -6.06 -13.81 32.98
CA ALA A 8 -4.66 -13.76 32.61
C ALA A 8 -4.42 -12.55 31.69
N CYS A 9 -4.46 -11.34 32.26
CA CYS A 9 -3.78 -10.20 31.66
C CYS A 9 -2.33 -10.23 32.15
N SER A 10 -1.48 -11.00 31.47
CA SER A 10 -0.04 -10.71 31.51
C SER A 10 0.22 -9.61 30.49
N PRO A 11 0.79 -8.45 30.87
CA PRO A 11 1.23 -7.49 29.87
C PRO A 11 2.40 -8.12 29.12
N ALA A 12 2.27 -8.20 27.79
CA ALA A 12 3.37 -8.53 26.91
C ALA A 12 4.54 -7.58 27.22
N LYS A 13 5.61 -8.09 27.83
CA LYS A 13 6.91 -7.39 27.83
C LYS A 13 7.57 -7.68 26.49
N GLY A 14 6.94 -7.22 25.42
CA GLY A 14 7.49 -7.21 24.06
C GLY A 14 7.70 -5.76 23.64
N GLU A 15 8.60 -5.55 22.69
CA GLU A 15 8.80 -4.23 22.09
C GLU A 15 7.51 -3.77 21.39
N PRO A 16 7.19 -2.46 21.38
CA PRO A 16 6.01 -1.95 20.69
C PRO A 16 6.15 -2.07 19.16
N PRO A 17 5.06 -2.00 18.37
CA PRO A 17 5.14 -2.05 16.92
C PRO A 17 6.14 -1.06 16.31
N ALA A 18 6.19 0.16 16.87
CA ALA A 18 7.13 1.21 16.47
C ALA A 18 8.60 0.78 16.49
N HIS A 19 8.99 -0.09 17.44
CA HIS A 19 10.35 -0.63 17.49
C HIS A 19 10.70 -1.44 16.23
N TYR A 20 9.78 -2.32 15.80
CA TYR A 20 9.99 -3.15 14.61
C TYR A 20 9.98 -2.32 13.33
N LEU A 21 9.12 -1.29 13.26
CA LEU A 21 9.11 -0.32 12.16
C LEU A 21 10.43 0.43 12.06
N GLU A 22 10.94 0.96 13.18
CA GLU A 22 12.23 1.67 13.22
C GLU A 22 13.39 0.76 12.79
N LEU A 23 13.44 -0.47 13.29
CA LEU A 23 14.45 -1.46 12.91
C LEU A 23 14.37 -1.82 11.43
N ALA A 24 13.17 -2.09 10.91
CA ALA A 24 12.97 -2.43 9.51
C ALA A 24 13.36 -1.25 8.59
N ASN A 25 12.99 -0.02 8.96
CA ASN A 25 13.36 1.18 8.21
C ASN A 25 14.87 1.41 8.17
N ALA A 26 15.58 1.19 9.29
CA ALA A 26 17.03 1.25 9.32
C ALA A 26 17.66 0.18 8.40
N ALA A 27 17.16 -1.05 8.47
CA ALA A 27 17.64 -2.16 7.64
C ALA A 27 17.33 -1.95 6.14
N LEU A 28 16.21 -1.32 5.78
CA LEU A 28 15.88 -0.94 4.40
C LEU A 28 16.91 0.03 3.81
N ILE A 29 17.31 1.04 4.58
CA ILE A 29 18.32 2.02 4.18
C ILE A 29 19.67 1.33 3.95
N GLU A 30 20.03 0.39 4.83
CA GLU A 30 21.28 -0.38 4.72
C GLU A 30 21.25 -1.34 3.51
N ALA A 31 20.10 -1.95 3.23
CA ALA A 31 19.93 -2.88 2.12
C ALA A 31 20.22 -2.24 0.76
N ARG A 32 19.92 -0.95 0.57
CA ARG A 32 20.11 -0.22 -0.70
C ARG A 32 19.58 -0.98 -1.92
N GLY A 33 18.46 -1.69 -1.74
CA GLY A 33 17.84 -2.52 -2.78
C GLY A 33 18.47 -3.90 -3.01
N ASP A 34 19.45 -4.33 -2.21
CA ASP A 34 20.00 -5.69 -2.30
C ASP A 34 18.94 -6.73 -1.88
N ALA A 35 18.54 -7.58 -2.82
CA ALA A 35 17.47 -8.54 -2.62
C ALA A 35 17.72 -9.54 -1.46
N ASN A 36 18.97 -9.84 -1.12
CA ASN A 36 19.26 -10.72 0.01
C ASN A 36 19.11 -9.98 1.34
N GLN A 37 19.52 -8.72 1.41
CA GLN A 37 19.32 -7.90 2.60
C GLN A 37 17.84 -7.53 2.81
N LEU A 38 17.07 -7.34 1.74
CA LEU A 38 15.62 -7.14 1.83
C LEU A 38 14.88 -8.34 2.47
N LYS A 39 15.40 -9.57 2.34
CA LYS A 39 14.86 -10.73 3.08
C LYS A 39 15.08 -10.62 4.59
N ASN A 40 16.16 -9.98 5.03
CA ASN A 40 16.37 -9.72 6.46
C ASN A 40 15.36 -8.69 6.97
N VAL A 41 15.00 -7.68 6.16
CA VAL A 41 13.94 -6.74 6.50
C VAL A 41 12.60 -7.45 6.67
N LEU A 42 12.26 -8.38 5.76
CA LEU A 42 11.06 -9.21 5.91
C LEU A 42 11.04 -9.98 7.24
N THR A 43 12.19 -10.50 7.69
CA THR A 43 12.29 -11.19 8.99
C THR A 43 11.97 -10.25 10.16
N ILE A 44 12.37 -8.98 10.10
CA ILE A 44 12.03 -7.98 11.13
C ILE A 44 10.52 -7.72 11.15
N TYR A 45 9.88 -7.60 9.99
CA TYR A 45 8.43 -7.46 9.92
C TYR A 45 7.70 -8.71 10.43
N ASP A 46 8.18 -9.91 10.08
CA ASP A 46 7.63 -11.18 10.56
C ASP A 46 7.66 -11.23 12.10
N GLU A 47 8.80 -10.89 12.70
CA GLU A 47 8.96 -10.80 14.15
C GLU A 47 8.02 -9.77 14.83
N GLY A 48 7.77 -8.65 14.16
CA GLY A 48 6.83 -7.63 14.63
C GLY A 48 5.39 -8.13 14.59
N LEU A 49 5.01 -8.77 13.48
CA LEU A 49 3.66 -9.27 13.24
C LEU A 49 3.34 -10.55 14.02
N GLU A 50 4.33 -11.35 14.41
CA GLU A 50 4.13 -12.44 15.38
C GLU A 50 3.64 -11.90 16.74
N ARG A 51 4.06 -10.70 17.12
CA ARG A 51 3.72 -10.05 18.40
C ARG A 51 2.51 -9.13 18.29
N HIS A 52 2.34 -8.51 17.12
CA HIS A 52 1.32 -7.50 16.83
C HIS A 52 0.63 -7.84 15.49
N PRO A 53 -0.15 -8.92 15.41
CA PRO A 53 -0.61 -9.50 14.13
C PRO A 53 -1.55 -8.63 13.30
N ASN A 54 -2.16 -7.61 13.90
CA ASN A 54 -3.10 -6.71 13.25
C ASN A 54 -2.59 -5.26 13.22
N ASP A 55 -1.29 -5.05 13.43
CA ASP A 55 -0.72 -3.72 13.36
C ASP A 55 -0.70 -3.22 11.91
N THR A 56 -1.45 -2.14 11.67
CA THR A 56 -1.68 -1.58 10.33
C THR A 56 -0.40 -1.15 9.64
N ASP A 57 0.52 -0.51 10.37
CA ASP A 57 1.75 0.03 9.78
C ASP A 57 2.73 -1.09 9.42
N LEU A 58 2.85 -2.12 10.28
CA LEU A 58 3.67 -3.29 10.00
C LEU A 58 3.13 -4.09 8.80
N LEU A 59 1.81 -4.32 8.74
CA LEU A 59 1.18 -5.02 7.61
C LEU A 59 1.36 -4.23 6.31
N ASN A 60 1.07 -2.93 6.31
CA ASN A 60 1.22 -2.08 5.12
C ASN A 60 2.68 -2.02 4.64
N SER A 61 3.64 -1.94 5.57
CA SER A 61 5.06 -1.85 5.24
C SER A 61 5.60 -3.18 4.70
N ARG A 62 5.21 -4.32 5.30
CA ARG A 62 5.57 -5.65 4.79
C ARG A 62 4.92 -5.91 3.42
N ALA A 63 3.68 -5.49 3.21
CA ALA A 63 2.99 -5.60 1.93
C ALA A 63 3.75 -4.86 0.82
N GLN A 64 4.16 -3.61 1.05
CA GLN A 64 4.95 -2.83 0.09
C GLN A 64 6.28 -3.51 -0.26
N LEU A 65 7.00 -4.02 0.75
CA LEU A 65 8.25 -4.72 0.51
C LEU A 65 8.02 -6.01 -0.29
N ASN A 66 7.02 -6.81 0.08
CA ASN A 66 6.64 -8.02 -0.65
C ASN A 66 6.27 -7.71 -2.10
N ALA A 67 5.50 -6.65 -2.36
CA ALA A 67 5.15 -6.22 -3.70
C ALA A 67 6.41 -5.85 -4.52
N SER A 68 7.35 -5.09 -3.94
CA SER A 68 8.62 -4.72 -4.60
C SER A 68 9.52 -5.92 -4.93
N LEU A 69 9.37 -7.01 -4.19
CA LEU A 69 10.10 -8.27 -4.38
C LEU A 69 9.36 -9.25 -5.31
N GLY A 70 8.19 -8.88 -5.83
CA GLY A 70 7.35 -9.73 -6.67
C GLY A 70 6.54 -10.79 -5.91
N HIS A 71 6.47 -10.71 -4.57
CA HIS A 71 5.70 -11.62 -3.73
C HIS A 71 4.23 -11.15 -3.61
N TYR A 72 3.51 -11.08 -4.72
CA TYR A 72 2.18 -10.44 -4.78
C TYR A 72 1.12 -11.11 -3.91
N ASP A 73 1.08 -12.44 -3.86
CA ASP A 73 0.14 -13.17 -3.00
C ASP A 73 0.35 -12.81 -1.52
N ALA A 74 1.61 -12.73 -1.07
CA ALA A 74 1.94 -12.38 0.31
C ALA A 74 1.61 -10.91 0.61
N ALA A 75 1.89 -10.00 -0.32
CA ALA A 75 1.55 -8.60 -0.19
C ALA A 75 0.03 -8.40 -0.08
N LYS A 76 -0.76 -9.08 -0.93
CA LYS A 76 -2.21 -9.00 -0.89
C LYS A 76 -2.75 -9.60 0.41
N ALA A 77 -2.22 -10.74 0.85
CA ALA A 77 -2.63 -11.37 2.10
C ALA A 77 -2.45 -10.45 3.31
N ASP A 78 -1.36 -9.67 3.36
CA ASP A 78 -1.15 -8.67 4.43
C ASP A 78 -2.22 -7.58 4.42
N LEU A 79 -2.56 -7.05 3.24
CA LEU A 79 -3.57 -6.00 3.11
C LEU A 79 -5.00 -6.52 3.33
N ASP A 80 -5.26 -7.81 3.05
CA ASP A 80 -6.56 -8.46 3.27
C ASP A 80 -6.86 -8.70 4.76
N VAL A 81 -5.85 -8.67 5.64
CA VAL A 81 -6.05 -8.71 7.10
C VAL A 81 -6.74 -7.43 7.59
N LEU A 82 -6.46 -6.30 6.93
CA LEU A 82 -6.94 -4.98 7.33
C LEU A 82 -8.36 -4.75 6.83
N LYS A 83 -9.20 -4.17 7.69
CA LYS A 83 -10.54 -3.73 7.28
C LYS A 83 -10.44 -2.47 6.42
N GLU A 84 -11.46 -2.21 5.62
CA GLU A 84 -11.47 -1.03 4.72
C GLU A 84 -11.20 0.30 5.44
N GLY A 85 -11.77 0.49 6.63
CA GLY A 85 -11.56 1.71 7.42
C GLY A 85 -10.21 1.79 8.14
N GLU A 86 -9.42 0.72 8.12
CA GLU A 86 -8.05 0.65 8.67
C GLU A 86 -7.00 0.92 7.58
N LEU A 87 -7.32 0.67 6.31
CA LEU A 87 -6.46 1.01 5.19
C LEU A 87 -6.56 2.51 4.87
N HIS A 88 -5.42 3.16 4.75
CA HIS A 88 -5.34 4.44 4.04
C HIS A 88 -5.58 4.22 2.53
N LYS A 89 -5.93 5.28 1.82
CA LYS A 89 -6.25 5.25 0.38
C LYS A 89 -5.11 4.66 -0.46
N GLU A 90 -3.85 4.91 -0.11
CA GLU A 90 -2.67 4.34 -0.77
C GLU A 90 -2.61 2.82 -0.57
N GLY A 91 -2.94 2.33 0.63
CA GLY A 91 -3.00 0.91 0.94
C GLY A 91 -4.13 0.21 0.17
N ARG A 92 -5.31 0.86 0.07
CA ARG A 92 -6.41 0.37 -0.77
C ARG A 92 -6.00 0.33 -2.25
N LEU A 93 -5.38 1.39 -2.77
CA LEU A 93 -4.87 1.46 -4.14
C LEU A 93 -3.91 0.29 -4.44
N MET A 94 -2.93 0.07 -3.56
CA MET A 94 -2.00 -1.06 -3.67
C MET A 94 -2.72 -2.41 -3.69
N ARG A 95 -3.72 -2.59 -2.82
CA ARG A 95 -4.51 -3.83 -2.77
C ARG A 95 -5.30 -4.06 -4.06
N CYS A 96 -5.89 -3.01 -4.66
CA CYS A 96 -6.55 -3.10 -5.96
C CYS A 96 -5.56 -3.50 -7.07
N MET A 97 -4.36 -2.90 -7.08
CA MET A 97 -3.30 -3.25 -8.05
C MET A 97 -2.83 -4.69 -7.91
N LEU A 98 -2.66 -5.18 -6.68
CA LEU A 98 -2.30 -6.58 -6.42
C LEU A 98 -3.41 -7.54 -6.84
N GLN A 99 -4.69 -7.20 -6.61
CA GLN A 99 -5.82 -7.98 -7.08
C GLN A 99 -5.81 -8.10 -8.60
N GLU A 100 -5.67 -6.98 -9.33
CA GLU A 100 -5.58 -7.02 -10.78
C GLU A 100 -4.35 -7.81 -11.25
N ARG A 101 -3.20 -7.67 -10.59
CA ARG A 101 -1.98 -8.38 -10.97
C ARG A 101 -2.13 -9.90 -10.87
N LEU A 102 -2.91 -10.38 -9.91
CA LEU A 102 -3.14 -11.80 -9.62
C LEU A 102 -4.31 -12.37 -10.44
N GLU A 103 -5.37 -11.59 -10.64
CA GLU A 103 -6.65 -12.07 -11.20
C GLU A 103 -6.95 -11.54 -12.61
N GLY A 104 -6.21 -10.52 -13.04
CA GLY A 104 -6.42 -9.78 -14.30
C GLY A 104 -7.33 -8.57 -14.13
N ALA A 105 -7.53 -7.85 -15.23
CA ALA A 105 -8.42 -6.69 -15.30
C ALA A 105 -9.89 -7.14 -15.24
N THR A 106 -10.42 -7.29 -14.03
CA THR A 106 -11.80 -7.70 -13.75
C THR A 106 -12.70 -6.50 -13.45
N ALA A 107 -14.03 -6.68 -13.51
CA ALA A 107 -14.97 -5.64 -13.13
C ALA A 107 -14.81 -5.25 -11.65
N GLU A 108 -14.45 -6.22 -10.81
CA GLU A 108 -14.17 -6.03 -9.39
C GLU A 108 -12.92 -5.16 -9.18
N ALA A 109 -11.86 -5.35 -9.98
CA ALA A 109 -10.68 -4.50 -9.93
C ALA A 109 -11.01 -3.05 -10.33
N MET A 110 -11.77 -2.86 -11.41
CA MET A 110 -12.21 -1.52 -11.85
C MET A 110 -13.05 -0.81 -10.78
N ALA A 111 -13.98 -1.53 -10.16
CA ALA A 111 -14.79 -1.00 -9.07
C ALA A 111 -13.93 -0.59 -7.86
N CYS A 112 -12.91 -1.39 -7.52
CA CYS A 112 -11.96 -1.08 -6.46
C CYS A 112 -11.23 0.24 -6.70
N TYR A 113 -10.72 0.47 -7.93
CA TYR A 113 -10.06 1.74 -8.25
C TYR A 113 -11.02 2.93 -8.25
N ALA A 114 -12.25 2.76 -8.73
CA ALA A 114 -13.25 3.82 -8.74
C ALA A 114 -13.65 4.27 -7.31
N GLU A 115 -13.70 3.32 -6.35
CA GLU A 115 -13.90 3.65 -4.94
C GLU A 115 -12.73 4.46 -4.39
N VAL A 116 -11.49 4.05 -4.68
CA VAL A 116 -10.28 4.79 -4.26
C VAL A 116 -10.23 6.19 -4.87
N GLU A 117 -10.51 6.33 -6.17
CA GLU A 117 -10.61 7.63 -6.85
C GLU A 117 -11.65 8.52 -6.16
N SER A 118 -12.84 7.98 -5.86
CA SER A 118 -13.89 8.74 -5.15
C SER A 118 -13.44 9.24 -3.79
N ASP A 119 -12.62 8.47 -3.07
CA ASP A 119 -12.08 8.89 -1.78
C ASP A 119 -11.09 10.05 -1.94
N TYR A 120 -10.20 9.99 -2.94
CA TYR A 120 -9.31 11.11 -3.28
C TYR A 120 -10.10 12.36 -3.68
N ALA A 121 -11.15 12.21 -4.50
CA ALA A 121 -12.00 13.31 -4.94
C ALA A 121 -12.81 13.95 -3.79
N SER A 122 -13.03 13.23 -2.69
CA SER A 122 -13.75 13.74 -1.52
C SER A 122 -12.89 14.62 -0.61
N GLU A 123 -11.56 14.58 -0.77
CA GLU A 123 -10.64 15.41 0.01
C GLU A 123 -10.59 16.84 -0.53
N ILE A 124 -10.54 17.81 0.39
CA ILE A 124 -10.34 19.21 0.04
C ILE A 124 -8.83 19.42 -0.11
N GLY A 125 -8.35 19.32 -1.35
CA GLY A 125 -6.98 19.68 -1.76
C GLY A 125 -6.96 20.88 -2.71
N ASP A 126 -5.79 21.52 -2.83
CA ASP A 126 -5.59 22.62 -3.78
C ASP A 126 -5.46 22.13 -5.24
N HIS A 127 -5.07 20.86 -5.43
CA HIS A 127 -4.95 20.16 -6.70
C HIS A 127 -4.97 18.62 -6.45
N PRO A 128 -5.24 17.77 -7.46
CA PRO A 128 -5.04 16.32 -7.34
C PRO A 128 -3.56 15.99 -7.14
N ASP A 129 -3.27 14.88 -6.45
CA ASP A 129 -1.92 14.31 -6.37
C ASP A 129 -1.74 13.15 -7.39
N ALA A 130 -0.52 12.65 -7.51
CA ALA A 130 -0.19 11.56 -8.44
C ALA A 130 -1.01 10.27 -8.19
N ASN A 131 -1.37 9.97 -6.94
CA ASN A 131 -2.14 8.77 -6.62
C ASN A 131 -3.62 8.91 -6.98
N HIS A 132 -4.18 10.12 -6.88
CA HIS A 132 -5.51 10.41 -7.40
C HIS A 132 -5.55 10.20 -8.92
N VAL A 133 -4.56 10.73 -9.64
CA VAL A 133 -4.45 10.53 -11.10
C VAL A 133 -4.29 9.03 -11.41
N LEU A 134 -3.41 8.32 -10.69
CA LEU A 134 -3.20 6.89 -10.88
C LEU A 134 -4.49 6.08 -10.66
N ALA A 135 -5.23 6.36 -9.59
CA ALA A 135 -6.51 5.69 -9.31
C ALA A 135 -7.52 5.90 -10.45
N ALA A 136 -7.65 7.14 -10.95
CA ALA A 136 -8.53 7.46 -12.08
C ALA A 136 -8.12 6.76 -13.37
N ARG A 137 -6.81 6.70 -13.67
CA ARG A 137 -6.27 5.98 -14.85
C ARG A 137 -6.57 4.48 -14.76
N LEU A 138 -6.34 3.87 -13.60
CA LEU A 138 -6.59 2.45 -13.36
C LEU A 138 -8.08 2.08 -13.34
N ALA A 139 -8.94 3.04 -12.97
CA ALA A 139 -10.40 2.91 -13.03
C ALA A 139 -10.99 3.11 -14.44
N GLU A 140 -10.19 3.50 -15.44
CA GLU A 140 -10.67 3.98 -16.75
C GLU A 140 -11.67 5.14 -16.62
N SER A 141 -11.44 6.01 -15.63
CA SER A 141 -12.32 7.12 -15.33
C SER A 141 -12.29 8.18 -16.44
N PRO A 142 -13.45 8.77 -16.81
CA PRO A 142 -13.47 9.91 -17.72
C PRO A 142 -12.75 11.14 -17.16
N GLU A 143 -12.48 11.19 -15.85
CA GLU A 143 -11.75 12.27 -15.19
C GLU A 143 -10.23 12.10 -15.23
N ALA A 144 -9.71 10.95 -15.70
CA ALA A 144 -8.29 10.68 -15.64
C ALA A 144 -7.43 11.70 -16.44
N ASP A 145 -7.87 12.07 -17.64
CA ASP A 145 -7.18 13.08 -18.46
C ASP A 145 -7.31 14.51 -17.91
N PRO A 146 -8.50 14.97 -17.45
CA PRO A 146 -8.63 16.21 -16.69
C PRO A 146 -7.72 16.27 -15.45
N LEU A 147 -7.73 15.24 -14.62
CA LEU A 147 -6.93 15.16 -13.39
C LEU A 147 -5.44 15.20 -13.68
N LEU A 148 -4.98 14.46 -14.70
CA LEU A 148 -3.57 14.47 -15.12
C LEU A 148 -3.14 15.89 -15.51
N LYS A 149 -3.93 16.60 -16.33
CA LYS A 149 -3.61 17.97 -16.76
C LYS A 149 -3.59 18.95 -15.59
N GLU A 150 -4.51 18.81 -14.65
CA GLU A 150 -4.56 19.66 -13.45
C GLU A 150 -3.33 19.41 -12.56
N TRP A 151 -2.99 18.14 -12.31
CA TRP A 151 -1.77 17.78 -11.59
C TRP A 151 -0.53 18.30 -12.31
N GLN A 152 -0.40 18.13 -13.63
CA GLN A 152 0.71 18.65 -14.44
C GLN A 152 0.83 20.18 -14.39
N ALA A 153 -0.28 20.91 -14.25
CA ALA A 153 -0.29 22.36 -14.13
C ALA A 153 -0.05 22.88 -12.70
N SER A 154 -0.10 22.01 -11.68
CA SER A 154 0.07 22.38 -10.28
C SER A 154 1.51 22.72 -9.88
N ASP A 155 1.71 23.21 -8.66
CA ASP A 155 3.02 23.37 -8.03
C ASP A 155 3.34 22.20 -7.07
N ASP A 156 2.82 20.99 -7.34
CA ASP A 156 3.04 19.80 -6.50
C ASP A 156 4.55 19.55 -6.29
N PRO A 157 5.06 19.59 -5.03
CA PRO A 157 6.48 19.39 -4.74
C PRO A 157 6.97 17.97 -5.04
N MET A 158 6.05 17.00 -5.17
CA MET A 158 6.35 15.61 -5.52
C MET A 158 6.29 15.36 -7.03
N LYS A 159 6.06 16.39 -7.84
CA LYS A 159 6.08 16.28 -9.29
C LYS A 159 7.49 15.93 -9.78
N ASP A 160 7.60 14.73 -10.34
CA ASP A 160 8.82 14.19 -10.90
C ASP A 160 8.58 13.78 -12.37
N PRO A 161 9.49 14.10 -13.31
CA PRO A 161 9.30 13.77 -14.73
C PRO A 161 9.08 12.27 -15.00
N MET A 162 9.66 11.37 -14.20
CA MET A 162 9.45 9.94 -14.38
C MET A 162 8.03 9.53 -13.95
N VAL A 163 7.51 10.14 -12.90
CA VAL A 163 6.12 9.92 -12.46
C VAL A 163 5.14 10.46 -13.49
N GLU A 164 5.44 11.62 -14.09
CA GLU A 164 4.64 12.19 -15.17
C GLU A 164 4.61 11.28 -16.40
N GLU A 165 5.77 10.85 -16.90
CA GLU A 165 5.86 9.90 -18.01
C GLU A 165 5.12 8.59 -17.72
N MET A 166 5.22 8.09 -16.48
CA MET A 166 4.47 6.91 -16.05
C MET A 166 2.96 7.14 -16.16
N LEU A 167 2.43 8.24 -15.61
CA LEU A 167 0.98 8.49 -15.59
C LEU A 167 0.37 8.74 -16.99
N GLU A 168 1.19 9.10 -17.97
CA GLU A 168 0.81 9.21 -19.39
C GLU A 168 0.68 7.85 -20.10
N MET A 169 1.20 6.77 -19.52
CA MET A 169 1.17 5.44 -20.13
C MET A 169 -0.26 4.88 -20.25
N GLU A 170 -0.41 3.93 -21.18
CA GLU A 170 -1.62 3.12 -21.27
C GLU A 170 -1.82 2.30 -20.00
N ARG A 171 -3.09 2.09 -19.63
CA ARG A 171 -3.49 1.41 -18.38
C ARG A 171 -2.84 0.03 -18.21
N GLU A 172 -2.80 -0.78 -19.25
CA GLU A 172 -2.18 -2.12 -19.16
C GLU A 172 -0.67 -2.07 -18.99
N GLU A 173 -0.02 -1.00 -19.44
CA GLU A 173 1.41 -0.79 -19.25
C GLU A 173 1.72 -0.29 -17.84
N LEU A 174 0.87 0.57 -17.28
CA LEU A 174 0.97 1.06 -15.90
C LEU A 174 1.07 -0.09 -14.89
N ILE A 175 0.12 -1.04 -14.92
CA ILE A 175 0.12 -2.16 -13.97
C ILE A 175 1.36 -3.03 -14.12
N ARG A 176 1.83 -3.28 -15.35
CA ARG A 176 3.04 -4.07 -15.59
C ARG A 176 4.31 -3.33 -15.16
N MET A 177 4.32 -2.01 -15.21
CA MET A 177 5.44 -1.22 -14.71
C MET A 177 5.46 -1.20 -13.17
N LEU A 178 4.30 -0.97 -12.55
CA LEU A 178 4.17 -0.83 -11.10
C LEU A 178 4.35 -2.17 -10.38
N LEU A 179 3.88 -3.27 -10.97
CA LEU A 179 3.95 -4.63 -10.44
C LEU A 179 4.46 -5.62 -11.54
N PRO A 180 5.77 -5.63 -11.84
CA PRO A 180 6.35 -6.41 -12.94
C PRO A 180 6.30 -7.94 -12.79
#